data_AF-A0A1H8HSZ6-F1
#
_entry.id   AF-A0A1H8HSZ6-F1
#
_cell.length_a   1.000
_cell.length_b   1.000
_cell.length_c   1.000
_cell.angle_alpha   90.00
_cell.angle_beta   90.00
_cell.angle_gamma   90.00
#
_symmetry.space_group_name_H-M   'P 1'
#
loop_
_entity.id
_entity.type
_entity.pdbx_description
1 polymer ?
#
loop_
_entity_poly.entity_id
_entity_poly.type
_entity_poly.pdbx_seq_one_letter_code
_entity_poly.pdbx_strand_id
1 'polypeptide(L)'
;MELTFFESVARLWIIFVTIFYFILSWGFFKTRFREILLKIVKAFFYIMITLIVLAVVTSPHRMNTLFDMVVWASAGMVFSLYFFIFPMGNYFPSTSHIWEKSKKFAKPIFNVCLILLALIFLPAIISIVAEKLGIN
;
A
#
# COMPACT_ATOMS: atom_id res chain seq x y z
N MET A 1 14.25 -16.97 -11.05
CA MET A 1 14.09 -15.91 -10.04
C MET A 1 12.82 -16.28 -9.27
N GLU A 2 12.97 -16.90 -8.10
CA GLU A 2 11.80 -17.29 -7.29
C GLU A 2 11.19 -16.03 -6.70
N LEU A 3 9.97 -15.68 -7.14
CA LEU A 3 9.17 -14.64 -6.51
C LEU A 3 8.90 -15.05 -5.06
N THR A 4 9.16 -14.15 -4.11
CA THR A 4 8.76 -14.43 -2.74
C THR A 4 7.23 -14.47 -2.66
N PHE A 5 6.69 -15.31 -1.78
CA PHE A 5 5.24 -15.43 -1.60
C PHE A 5 4.57 -14.06 -1.37
N PHE A 6 5.22 -13.19 -0.59
CA PHE A 6 4.73 -11.85 -0.27
C PHE A 6 4.77 -10.89 -1.44
N GLU A 7 5.81 -10.95 -2.26
CA GLU A 7 5.86 -10.20 -3.52
C GLU A 7 4.70 -10.59 -4.43
N SER A 8 4.42 -11.89 -4.55
CA SER A 8 3.31 -12.41 -5.36
C SER A 8 1.95 -11.92 -4.84
N VAL A 9 1.73 -11.97 -3.53
CA VAL A 9 0.51 -11.46 -2.88
C VAL A 9 0.36 -9.95 -3.11
N ALA A 10 1.42 -9.17 -2.94
CA ALA A 10 1.39 -7.73 -3.13
C ALA A 10 1.12 -7.35 -4.60
N ARG A 11 1.74 -8.05 -5.57
CA ARG A 11 1.50 -7.85 -7.00
C ARG A 11 0.06 -8.19 -7.38
N LEU A 12 -0.47 -9.33 -6.93
CA LEU A 12 -1.87 -9.71 -7.15
C LEU A 12 -2.83 -8.67 -6.57
N TRP A 13 -2.51 -8.15 -5.38
CA TRP A 13 -3.28 -7.09 -4.75
C TRP A 13 -3.25 -5.78 -5.55
N ILE A 14 -2.09 -5.34 -6.03
CA ILE A 14 -1.96 -4.16 -6.88
C ILE A 14 -2.79 -4.31 -8.17
N ILE A 15 -2.74 -5.48 -8.81
CA ILE A 15 -3.53 -5.79 -10.01
C ILE A 15 -5.02 -5.71 -9.68
N PHE A 16 -5.46 -6.35 -8.59
CA PHE A 16 -6.84 -6.30 -8.12
C PHE A 16 -7.31 -4.86 -7.90
N VAL A 17 -6.55 -4.06 -7.15
CA VAL A 17 -6.85 -2.65 -6.90
C VAL A 17 -6.94 -1.83 -8.20
N THR A 18 -6.05 -2.07 -9.14
CA THR A 18 -6.00 -1.37 -10.43
C THR A 18 -7.24 -1.69 -11.29
N ILE A 19 -7.59 -2.97 -11.42
CA ILE A 19 -8.79 -3.41 -12.13
C ILE A 19 -10.04 -2.80 -11.49
N PHE A 20 -10.13 -2.86 -10.16
CA PHE A 20 -11.24 -2.28 -9.42
C PHE A 20 -11.36 -0.76 -9.61
N TYR A 21 -10.24 -0.04 -9.58
CA TYR A 21 -10.23 1.40 -9.85
C TYR A 21 -10.78 1.70 -11.25
N PHE A 22 -10.35 0.95 -12.26
CA PHE A 22 -10.80 1.12 -13.65
C PHE A 22 -12.32 0.89 -13.80
N ILE A 23 -12.85 -0.14 -13.15
CA ILE A 23 -14.30 -0.41 -13.10
C ILE A 23 -15.04 0.75 -12.40
N LEU A 24 -14.50 1.28 -11.31
CA LEU A 24 -15.12 2.38 -10.56
C LEU A 24 -15.09 3.71 -11.31
N SER A 25 -14.05 3.97 -12.13
CA SER A 25 -13.99 5.16 -12.99
C SER A 25 -15.05 5.15 -14.10
N TRP A 26 -15.60 3.98 -14.45
CA TRP A 26 -16.63 3.86 -15.48
C TRP A 26 -18.07 4.20 -15.02
N GLY A 27 -18.28 4.55 -13.75
CA GLY A 27 -19.30 5.55 -13.42
C GLY A 27 -20.69 5.11 -12.95
N PHE A 28 -20.90 3.94 -12.34
CA PHE A 28 -22.25 3.53 -11.88
C PHE A 28 -22.48 3.31 -10.38
N PHE A 29 -21.45 3.32 -9.52
CA PHE A 29 -21.59 2.95 -8.10
C PHE A 29 -20.90 3.94 -7.15
N LYS A 30 -21.53 5.08 -6.87
CA LYS A 30 -20.81 6.29 -6.39
C LYS A 30 -20.41 6.35 -4.91
N THR A 31 -21.04 5.62 -3.99
CA THR A 31 -20.73 5.80 -2.54
C THR A 31 -20.68 4.50 -1.75
N ARG A 32 -21.72 3.65 -1.81
CA ARG A 32 -21.75 2.37 -1.07
C ARG A 32 -20.63 1.41 -1.47
N PHE A 33 -20.32 1.33 -2.76
CA PHE A 33 -19.22 0.48 -3.25
C PHE A 33 -17.85 0.98 -2.80
N ARG A 34 -17.65 2.30 -2.74
CA ARG A 34 -16.41 2.90 -2.22
C ARG A 34 -16.21 2.57 -0.75
N GLU A 35 -17.27 2.58 0.05
CA GLU A 35 -17.22 2.18 1.46
C GLU A 35 -16.89 0.69 1.64
N ILE A 36 -17.50 -0.17 0.83
CA ILE A 36 -17.20 -1.62 0.84
C ILE A 36 -15.74 -1.85 0.49
N LEU A 37 -15.26 -1.26 -0.59
CA LEU A 37 -13.87 -1.43 -1.03
C LEU A 37 -12.89 -0.92 0.01
N LEU A 38 -13.20 0.20 0.66
CA LEU A 38 -12.36 0.73 1.73
C LEU A 38 -12.35 -0.20 2.96
N LYS A 39 -13.47 -0.87 3.28
CA LYS A 39 -13.47 -1.95 4.30
C LYS A 39 -12.58 -3.12 3.88
N ILE A 40 -12.60 -3.52 2.59
CA ILE A 40 -11.74 -4.59 2.07
C ILE A 40 -10.26 -4.18 2.16
N VAL A 41 -9.89 -2.96 1.77
CA VAL A 41 -8.52 -2.44 1.90
C VAL A 41 -8.07 -2.42 3.36
N LYS A 42 -8.95 -2.01 4.30
CA LYS A 42 -8.66 -2.08 5.73
C LYS A 42 -8.47 -3.53 6.21
N ALA A 43 -9.31 -4.46 5.78
CA ALA A 43 -9.20 -5.86 6.15
C ALA A 43 -7.86 -6.44 5.65
N PHE A 44 -7.51 -6.16 4.39
CA PHE A 44 -6.24 -6.56 3.80
C PHE A 44 -5.04 -6.01 4.59
N PHE A 45 -5.10 -4.74 5.01
CA PHE A 45 -4.07 -4.15 5.87
C PHE A 45 -3.88 -4.92 7.18
N TYR A 46 -4.97 -5.25 7.88
CA TYR A 46 -4.89 -6.02 9.12
C TYR A 46 -4.32 -7.41 8.89
N ILE A 47 -4.69 -8.06 7.78
CA ILE A 47 -4.12 -9.35 7.38
C ILE A 47 -2.61 -9.21 7.16
N MET A 48 -2.16 -8.21 6.40
CA MET A 48 -0.74 -7.99 6.11
C MET A 48 0.08 -7.70 7.38
N ILE A 49 -0.43 -6.85 8.29
CA ILE A 49 0.22 -6.63 9.59
C ILE A 49 0.29 -7.92 10.39
N THR A 50 -0.81 -8.67 10.46
CA THR A 50 -0.86 -9.93 11.21
C THR A 50 0.18 -10.92 10.67
N LEU A 51 0.29 -11.04 9.35
CA LEU A 51 1.29 -11.90 8.71
C LEU A 51 2.72 -11.44 8.99
N ILE A 52 2.99 -10.12 8.98
CA ILE A 52 4.31 -9.58 9.33
C ILE A 52 4.63 -9.87 10.81
N VAL A 53 3.72 -9.57 11.73
CA VAL A 53 3.91 -9.82 13.17
C VAL A 53 4.12 -11.31 13.43
N LEU A 54 3.32 -12.17 12.79
CA LEU A 54 3.48 -13.62 12.90
C LEU A 54 4.84 -14.07 12.36
N ALA A 55 5.29 -13.54 11.22
CA ALA A 55 6.60 -13.85 10.66
C ALA A 55 7.74 -13.41 11.59
N VAL A 56 7.62 -12.24 12.25
CA VAL A 56 8.60 -11.75 13.23
C VAL A 56 8.69 -12.70 14.43
N VAL A 57 7.54 -13.13 14.98
CA VAL A 57 7.49 -14.01 16.15
C VAL A 57 8.00 -15.42 15.83
N THR A 58 7.62 -15.96 14.67
CA THR A 58 7.93 -17.36 14.30
C THR A 58 9.33 -17.55 13.73
N SER A 59 9.96 -16.53 13.17
CA SER A 59 11.27 -16.66 12.53
C SER A 59 12.10 -15.37 12.66
N PRO A 60 12.52 -15.01 13.89
CA PRO A 60 13.25 -13.77 14.15
C PRO A 60 14.63 -13.71 13.46
N HIS A 61 15.19 -14.85 13.05
CA HIS A 61 16.51 -14.90 12.39
C HIS A 61 16.46 -14.70 10.87
N ARG A 62 15.27 -14.57 10.25
CA ARG A 62 15.12 -14.37 8.79
C ARG A 62 14.91 -12.90 8.43
N MET A 63 15.84 -12.04 8.83
CA MET A 63 15.76 -10.59 8.66
C MET A 63 15.56 -10.15 7.20
N ASN A 64 16.21 -10.81 6.24
CA ASN A 64 16.03 -10.49 4.81
C ASN A 64 14.61 -10.77 4.31
N THR A 65 13.99 -11.87 4.78
CA THR A 65 12.62 -12.20 4.43
C THR A 65 11.64 -11.22 5.08
N LEU A 66 11.86 -10.85 6.34
CA LEU A 66 11.05 -9.84 7.03
C LEU A 66 11.14 -8.47 6.36
N PHE A 67 12.32 -8.08 5.91
CA PHE A 67 12.51 -6.85 5.16
C PHE A 67 11.72 -6.83 3.86
N ASP A 68 11.81 -7.90 3.06
CA ASP A 68 11.05 -8.05 1.81
C ASP A 68 9.53 -8.01 2.06
N MET A 69 9.04 -8.66 3.12
CA MET A 69 7.64 -8.58 3.54
C MET A 69 7.19 -7.14 3.84
N VAL A 70 8.00 -6.37 4.58
CA VAL A 70 7.68 -4.98 4.95
C VAL A 70 7.68 -4.08 3.72
N VAL A 71 8.62 -4.28 2.79
CA VAL A 71 8.70 -3.53 1.53
C VAL A 71 7.44 -3.74 0.70
N TRP A 72 7.09 -5.00 0.40
CA TRP A 72 5.95 -5.30 -0.46
C TRP A 72 4.60 -4.96 0.18
N ALA A 73 4.47 -5.15 1.49
CA ALA A 73 3.29 -4.69 2.23
C ALA A 73 3.16 -3.16 2.15
N SER A 74 4.24 -2.42 2.39
CA SER A 74 4.22 -0.95 2.34
C SER A 74 3.90 -0.44 0.93
N ALA A 75 4.46 -1.06 -0.12
CA ALA A 75 4.19 -0.72 -1.51
C ALA A 75 2.72 -0.94 -1.87
N GLY A 76 2.16 -2.11 -1.54
CA GLY A 76 0.74 -2.42 -1.77
C GLY A 76 -0.19 -1.47 -1.02
N MET A 77 0.17 -1.07 0.20
CA MET A 77 -0.59 -0.13 1.02
C MET A 77 -0.54 1.30 0.46
N VAL A 78 0.64 1.82 0.12
CA VAL A 78 0.76 3.14 -0.51
C VAL A 78 -0.03 3.20 -1.80
N PHE A 79 0.05 2.17 -2.64
CA PHE A 79 -0.71 2.10 -3.89
C PHE A 79 -2.23 2.14 -3.63
N SER A 80 -2.73 1.31 -2.72
CA SER A 80 -4.16 1.23 -2.40
C SER A 80 -4.70 2.53 -1.82
N LEU A 81 -3.97 3.13 -0.88
CA LEU A 81 -4.39 4.36 -0.22
C LEU A 81 -4.27 5.55 -1.19
N TYR A 82 -3.26 5.57 -2.06
CA TYR A 82 -3.16 6.56 -3.13
C TYR A 82 -4.38 6.49 -4.05
N PHE A 83 -4.76 5.33 -4.59
CA PHE A 83 -5.86 5.25 -5.55
C PHE A 83 -7.26 5.47 -4.94
N PHE A 84 -7.50 5.05 -3.70
CA PHE A 84 -8.85 5.11 -3.12
C PHE A 84 -9.12 6.30 -2.20
N ILE A 85 -8.10 6.90 -1.58
CA ILE A 85 -8.30 7.98 -0.60
C ILE A 85 -7.96 9.36 -1.15
N PHE A 86 -6.89 9.50 -1.96
CA PHE A 86 -6.39 10.81 -2.38
C PHE A 86 -7.09 11.43 -3.61
N PRO A 87 -7.18 10.78 -4.79
CA PRO A 87 -7.78 11.38 -5.99
C PRO A 87 -9.30 11.50 -5.88
N MET A 88 -9.99 10.61 -5.15
CA MET A 88 -11.44 10.76 -4.95
C MET A 88 -11.81 11.82 -3.89
N GLY A 89 -10.86 12.24 -3.05
CA GLY A 89 -11.09 13.18 -1.96
C GLY A 89 -11.42 14.61 -2.42
N ASN A 90 -10.87 15.04 -3.55
CA ASN A 90 -11.04 16.40 -4.08
C ASN A 90 -12.07 16.48 -5.22
N TYR A 91 -12.25 15.40 -6.00
CA TYR A 91 -13.17 15.41 -7.14
C TYR A 91 -14.61 15.02 -6.77
N PHE A 92 -14.84 14.34 -5.63
CA PHE A 92 -16.16 13.89 -5.21
C PHE A 92 -16.34 13.99 -3.69
N PRO A 93 -16.77 15.16 -3.17
CA PRO A 93 -17.11 15.30 -1.76
C PRO A 93 -18.23 14.29 -1.42
N SER A 94 -17.92 13.37 -0.51
CA SER A 94 -18.87 12.41 0.02
C SER A 94 -19.37 12.92 1.35
N THR A 95 -20.70 12.99 1.52
CA THR A 95 -21.36 13.35 2.79
C THR A 95 -21.37 12.19 3.79
N SER A 96 -20.80 11.03 3.44
CA SER A 96 -20.78 9.87 4.33
C SER A 96 -19.77 10.07 5.47
N HIS A 97 -20.28 10.02 6.70
CA HIS A 97 -19.47 9.97 7.91
C HIS A 97 -18.46 8.80 7.91
N ILE A 98 -18.79 7.68 7.25
CA ILE A 98 -17.92 6.49 7.14
C ILE A 98 -16.71 6.79 6.25
N TRP A 99 -16.91 7.58 5.19
CA TRP A 99 -15.85 8.01 4.28
C TRP A 99 -14.84 8.94 4.96
N GLU A 100 -15.32 9.96 5.66
CA GLU A 100 -14.44 10.91 6.37
C GLU A 100 -13.68 10.24 7.54
N LYS A 101 -14.35 9.38 8.32
CA LYS A 101 -13.67 8.56 9.36
C LYS A 101 -12.57 7.67 8.76
N SER A 102 -12.79 7.20 7.54
CA SER A 102 -11.85 6.34 6.84
C SER A 102 -10.66 7.07 6.25
N LYS A 103 -10.84 8.28 5.73
CA LYS A 103 -9.73 9.17 5.34
C LYS A 103 -8.83 9.49 6.53
N LYS A 104 -9.41 9.83 7.68
CA LYS A 104 -8.68 10.12 8.91
C LYS A 104 -7.84 8.93 9.39
N PHE A 105 -8.32 7.71 9.21
CA PHE A 105 -7.57 6.48 9.50
C PHE A 105 -6.47 6.21 8.47
N ALA A 106 -6.76 6.40 7.19
CA ALA A 106 -5.85 6.05 6.09
C ALA A 106 -4.64 6.98 5.96
N LYS A 107 -4.81 8.28 6.23
CA LYS A 107 -3.76 9.29 6.07
C LYS A 107 -2.49 9.00 6.90
N PRO A 108 -2.56 8.70 8.21
CA PRO A 108 -1.36 8.36 8.98
C PRO A 108 -0.69 7.08 8.48
N ILE A 109 -1.46 6.05 8.09
CA ILE A 109 -0.91 4.79 7.57
C ILE A 109 -0.18 5.05 6.25
N PHE A 110 -0.78 5.84 5.35
CA PHE A 110 -0.14 6.24 4.11
C PHE A 110 1.20 6.94 4.36
N ASN A 111 1.24 7.90 5.29
CA ASN A 111 2.47 8.61 5.63
C ASN A 111 3.54 7.65 6.19
N VAL A 112 3.17 6.74 7.10
CA VAL A 112 4.11 5.77 7.67
C VAL A 112 4.66 4.83 6.59
N CYS A 113 3.79 4.24 5.76
CA CYS A 113 4.24 3.36 4.68
C CYS A 113 5.09 4.10 3.64
N LEU A 114 4.76 5.35 3.33
CA LEU A 114 5.54 6.18 2.41
C LEU A 114 6.92 6.50 2.99
N ILE A 115 7.01 6.85 4.28
CA ILE A 115 8.28 7.08 4.96
C ILE A 115 9.13 5.81 4.98
N LEU A 116 8.54 4.65 5.29
CA LEU A 116 9.26 3.36 5.26
C LEU A 116 9.82 3.05 3.88
N LEU A 117 9.02 3.22 2.82
CA LEU A 117 9.52 3.06 1.45
C LEU A 117 10.58 4.09 1.10
N ALA A 118 10.40 5.35 1.47
CA ALA A 118 11.39 6.40 1.21
C ALA A 118 12.72 6.07 1.89
N LEU A 119 12.72 5.63 3.14
CA LEU A 119 13.95 5.25 3.85
C LEU A 119 14.68 4.07 3.18
N ILE A 120 13.93 3.16 2.56
CA ILE A 120 14.48 1.97 1.89
C ILE A 120 15.02 2.32 0.49
N PHE A 121 14.25 3.08 -0.30
CA PHE A 121 14.57 3.36 -1.70
C PHE A 121 15.41 4.61 -1.90
N LEU A 122 15.36 5.61 -1.01
CA LEU A 122 16.12 6.86 -1.14
C LEU A 122 17.64 6.62 -1.18
N PRO A 123 18.24 5.78 -0.31
CA PRO A 123 19.66 5.46 -0.42
C PRO A 123 20.01 4.79 -1.74
N ALA A 124 19.18 3.85 -2.21
CA ALA A 124 19.39 3.18 -3.50
C ALA A 124 19.33 4.16 -4.68
N ILE A 125 18.38 5.10 -4.67
CA ILE A 125 18.27 6.15 -5.69
C ILE A 125 19.48 7.07 -5.64
N ILE A 126 19.92 7.49 -4.45
CA ILE A 126 21.11 8.34 -4.29
C ILE A 126 22.35 7.62 -4.82
N SER A 127 22.53 6.33 -4.53
CA SER A 127 23.65 5.55 -5.06
C SER A 127 23.62 5.47 -6.60
N ILE A 128 22.46 5.17 -7.20
CA ILE A 128 22.31 5.12 -8.66
C ILE A 128 22.59 6.50 -9.29
N VAL A 129 22.15 7.58 -8.65
CA VAL A 129 22.38 8.95 -9.14
C VAL A 129 23.86 9.33 -8.99
N ALA A 130 24.50 9.01 -7.87
CA ALA A 130 25.93 9.26 -7.64
C ALA A 130 26.80 8.50 -8.66
N GLU A 131 26.48 7.24 -8.94
CA GLU A 131 27.12 6.42 -9.97
C GLU A 131 26.98 7.06 -11.36
N LYS A 132 25.77 7.50 -11.72
CA LYS A 132 25.53 8.21 -13.00
C LYS A 132 26.22 9.57 -13.09
N LEU A 133 26.52 10.21 -11.96
CA LEU A 133 27.22 11.49 -11.90
C LEU A 133 28.73 11.35 -11.74
N GLY A 134 29.26 10.12 -11.65
CA GLY A 134 30.69 9.87 -11.47
C GLY A 134 31.24 10.31 -10.11
N ILE A 135 30.37 10.46 -9.11
CA ILE A 135 30.74 10.80 -7.73
C ILE A 135 30.94 9.48 -6.99
N ASN A 136 32.19 9.02 -6.93
CA ASN A 136 32.60 7.87 -6.10
C ASN A 136 32.79 8.26 -4.64
#